data_AF-A0A7W1LWT5-F1
#
_entry.id   AF-A0A7W1LWT5-F1
#
_cell.length_a   1.000
_cell.length_b   1.000
_cell.length_c   1.000
_cell.angle_alpha   90.00
_cell.angle_beta   90.00
_cell.angle_gamma   90.00
#
_symmetry.space_group_name_H-M   'P 1'
#
loop_
_entity.id
_entity.type
_entity.pdbx_description
1 polymer ?
#
loop_
_entity_poly.entity_id
_entity_poly.type
_entity_poly.pdbx_seq_one_letter_code
_entity_poly.pdbx_strand_id
1 'polypeptide(L)'
;MSKQAEEKLRRQSDFTNALTNSLGEGVYALDREGLVTFMNPAAEKMLGAGWQHVVHPDDLPNVVERWTKALRTGETYQVEFRLKRAADESYRWHLGRALALRDQEGQILKWLGTNTDIEEQKQLEVTLARINRERELMLEEVSTPVVPVWRGVLALPIIGSLDTERMQRATEAALGEVMRTGARACIIDITGARLVDTQAVANLTKLVGALKLVGAEAIVTGVTAQAARSLVSLGVDFTGMRTHRTLAEALASLIKSSK
;
A
#
# COMPACT_ATOMS: atom_id res chain seq x y z
N MET A 1 14.44 34.63 48.97
CA MET A 1 14.49 34.77 47.49
C MET A 1 14.11 36.19 47.12
N SER A 2 14.67 36.77 46.04
CA SER A 2 14.41 38.17 45.66
C SER A 2 13.11 38.30 44.86
N LYS A 3 12.38 39.41 45.04
CA LYS A 3 11.12 39.74 44.35
C LYS A 3 11.22 39.63 42.81
N GLN A 4 12.40 39.92 42.25
CA GLN A 4 12.70 39.76 40.82
C GLN A 4 12.77 38.30 40.36
N ALA A 5 13.22 37.37 41.22
CA ALA A 5 13.30 35.95 40.88
C ALA A 5 11.90 35.32 40.85
N GLU A 6 11.02 35.73 41.77
CA GLU A 6 9.62 35.31 41.80
C GLU A 6 8.83 35.82 40.59
N GLU A 7 9.00 37.09 40.20
CA GLU A 7 8.38 37.63 38.98
C GLU A 7 8.85 36.92 37.72
N LYS A 8 10.15 36.62 37.61
CA LYS A 8 10.69 35.89 36.46
C LYS A 8 10.13 34.47 36.38
N LEU A 9 10.06 33.77 37.51
CA LEU A 9 9.51 32.41 37.59
C LEU A 9 8.01 32.40 37.23
N ARG A 10 7.25 33.38 37.74
CA ARG A 10 5.84 33.56 37.41
C ARG A 10 5.62 33.80 35.92
N ARG A 11 6.36 34.75 35.31
CA ARG A 11 6.27 35.01 33.87
C ARG A 11 6.60 33.79 33.02
N GLN A 12 7.60 33.01 33.43
CA GLN A 12 7.98 31.79 32.72
C GLN A 12 6.91 30.71 32.83
N SER A 13 6.32 30.52 34.02
CA SER A 13 5.20 29.60 34.23
C SER A 13 3.98 29.98 33.39
N ASP A 14 3.62 31.27 33.39
CA ASP A 14 2.48 31.78 32.63
C ASP A 14 2.69 31.56 31.12
N PHE A 15 3.93 31.78 30.63
CA PHE A 15 4.29 31.52 29.24
C PHE A 15 4.22 30.04 28.87
N THR A 16 4.76 29.13 29.70
CA THR A 16 4.70 27.68 29.46
C THR A 16 3.27 27.17 29.43
N ASN A 17 2.41 27.66 30.33
CA ASN A 17 0.99 27.32 30.32
C ASN A 17 0.28 27.84 29.07
N ALA A 18 0.56 29.09 28.66
CA ALA A 18 -0.03 29.65 27.44
C ALA A 18 0.39 28.87 26.18
N LEU A 19 1.67 28.49 26.08
CA LEU A 19 2.16 27.69 24.97
C LEU A 19 1.48 26.31 24.91
N THR A 20 1.49 25.57 26.01
CA THR A 20 0.92 24.22 26.06
C THR A 20 -0.60 24.20 25.85
N ASN A 21 -1.31 25.23 26.31
CA ASN A 21 -2.75 25.37 26.12
C ASN A 21 -3.15 25.78 24.70
N SER A 22 -2.22 26.40 23.95
CA SER A 22 -2.44 26.74 22.54
C SER A 22 -2.36 25.52 21.61
N LEU A 23 -1.79 24.41 22.08
CA LEU A 23 -1.73 23.15 21.35
C LEU A 23 -3.07 22.43 21.44
N GLY A 24 -3.53 21.88 20.32
CA GLY A 24 -4.69 21.00 20.29
C GLY A 24 -4.44 19.59 20.85
N GLU A 25 -3.17 19.26 21.09
CA GLU A 25 -2.73 17.97 21.63
C GLU A 25 -2.80 17.96 23.16
N GLY A 26 -3.08 16.80 23.74
CA GLY A 26 -2.95 16.61 25.18
C GLY A 26 -1.48 16.61 25.58
N VAL A 27 -1.05 17.53 26.43
CA VAL A 27 0.31 17.59 27.00
C VAL A 27 0.24 17.30 28.48
N TYR A 28 1.08 16.41 28.97
CA TYR A 28 1.15 16.05 30.38
C TYR A 28 2.59 15.85 30.84
N ALA A 29 2.81 16.02 32.14
CA ALA A 29 4.06 15.64 32.79
C ALA A 29 3.78 14.73 33.99
N LEU A 30 4.62 13.72 34.15
CA LEU A 30 4.57 12.79 35.27
C LEU A 30 5.87 12.88 36.07
N ASP A 31 5.81 12.54 37.36
CA ASP A 31 7.03 12.30 38.14
C ASP A 31 7.70 10.98 37.73
N ARG A 32 8.80 10.61 38.40
CA ARG A 32 9.56 9.40 38.09
C ARG A 32 8.76 8.11 38.38
N GLU A 33 7.78 8.15 39.28
CA GLU A 33 6.87 7.05 39.60
C GLU A 33 5.68 6.94 38.62
N GLY A 34 5.49 7.94 37.75
CA GLY A 34 4.41 7.98 36.77
C GLY A 34 3.14 8.65 37.26
N LEU A 35 3.19 9.39 38.37
CA LEU A 35 2.05 10.19 38.87
C LEU A 35 1.98 11.53 38.14
N VAL A 36 0.77 11.98 37.86
CA VAL A 36 0.52 13.23 37.14
C VAL A 36 0.99 14.43 37.97
N THR A 37 1.87 15.24 37.38
CA THR A 37 2.35 16.51 37.95
C THR A 37 1.88 17.73 37.17
N PHE A 38 1.46 17.54 35.92
CA PHE A 38 0.93 18.60 35.05
C PHE A 38 0.07 17.99 33.95
N MET A 39 -1.01 18.69 33.57
CA MET A 39 -1.80 18.44 32.38
C MET A 39 -2.25 19.78 31.80
N ASN A 40 -2.26 19.91 30.48
CA ASN A 40 -2.98 21.00 29.83
C ASN A 40 -4.48 20.67 29.73
N PRO A 41 -5.37 21.64 29.44
CA PRO A 41 -6.82 21.41 29.34
C PRO A 41 -7.22 20.33 28.33
N ALA A 42 -6.46 20.18 27.23
CA ALA A 42 -6.69 19.12 26.26
C ALA A 42 -6.42 17.73 26.86
N ALA A 43 -5.31 17.56 27.59
CA ALA A 43 -4.99 16.33 28.29
C ALA A 43 -6.00 16.05 29.40
N GLU A 44 -6.41 17.05 30.18
CA GLU A 44 -7.43 16.87 31.23
C GLU A 44 -8.74 16.34 30.65
N LYS A 45 -9.16 16.87 29.51
CA LYS A 45 -10.35 16.38 28.79
C LYS A 45 -10.19 14.95 28.28
N MET A 46 -8.99 14.56 27.86
CA MET A 46 -8.71 13.23 27.31
C MET A 46 -8.51 12.16 28.41
N LEU A 47 -7.79 12.50 29.48
CA LEU A 47 -7.23 11.54 30.44
C LEU A 47 -7.64 11.82 31.90
N GLY A 48 -8.44 12.86 32.18
CA GLY A 48 -8.73 13.33 33.55
C GLY A 48 -9.45 12.31 34.45
N ALA A 49 -10.13 11.32 33.87
CA ALA A 49 -10.71 10.17 34.60
C ALA A 49 -9.68 9.06 34.92
N GLY A 50 -8.40 9.29 34.59
CA GLY A 50 -7.35 8.28 34.56
C GLY A 50 -7.31 7.55 33.21
N TRP A 51 -6.12 7.50 32.61
CA TRP A 51 -5.92 6.96 31.26
C TRP A 51 -6.40 5.50 31.11
N GLN A 52 -6.31 4.68 32.17
CA GLN A 52 -6.73 3.28 32.14
C GLN A 52 -8.24 3.10 31.88
N HIS A 53 -9.07 4.09 32.24
CA HIS A 53 -10.52 4.02 32.05
C HIS A 53 -10.97 4.49 30.66
N VAL A 54 -10.14 5.27 29.98
CA VAL A 54 -10.46 5.87 28.67
C VAL A 54 -9.79 5.14 27.51
N VAL A 55 -8.74 4.36 27.76
CA VAL A 55 -8.15 3.48 26.75
C VAL A 55 -9.11 2.35 26.41
N HIS A 56 -9.20 1.99 25.13
CA HIS A 56 -10.01 0.85 24.70
C HIS A 56 -9.54 -0.45 25.36
N PRO A 57 -10.45 -1.32 25.85
CA PRO A 57 -10.10 -2.55 26.56
C PRO A 57 -9.09 -3.45 25.83
N ASP A 58 -9.24 -3.62 24.52
CA ASP A 58 -8.31 -4.42 23.70
C ASP A 58 -6.89 -3.85 23.62
N ASP A 59 -6.74 -2.52 23.74
CA ASP A 59 -5.46 -1.85 23.59
C ASP A 59 -4.74 -1.73 24.95
N LEU A 60 -5.51 -1.79 26.05
CA LEU A 60 -5.03 -1.56 27.41
C LEU A 60 -3.85 -2.47 27.82
N PRO A 61 -3.84 -3.80 27.55
CA PRO A 61 -2.71 -4.65 27.93
C PRO A 61 -1.38 -4.18 27.31
N ASN A 62 -1.37 -3.85 26.02
CA ASN A 62 -0.18 -3.40 25.29
C ASN A 62 0.26 -2.00 25.76
N VAL A 63 -0.68 -1.09 26.00
CA VAL A 63 -0.39 0.25 26.52
C VAL A 63 0.27 0.16 27.90
N VAL A 64 -0.28 -0.67 28.81
CA VAL A 64 0.27 -0.91 30.15
C VAL A 64 1.65 -1.54 30.08
N GLU A 65 1.84 -2.58 29.27
CA GLU A 65 3.13 -3.26 29.11
C GLU A 65 4.22 -2.29 28.64
N ARG A 66 3.95 -1.53 27.56
CA ARG A 66 4.90 -0.56 27.01
C ARG A 66 5.20 0.56 27.99
N TRP A 67 4.20 1.04 28.71
CA TRP A 67 4.38 2.09 29.71
C TRP A 67 5.25 1.59 30.87
N THR A 68 4.97 0.39 31.37
CA THR A 68 5.75 -0.26 32.45
C THR A 68 7.20 -0.48 32.03
N LYS A 69 7.42 -0.91 30.78
CA LYS A 69 8.77 -1.03 30.22
C LYS A 69 9.48 0.32 30.22
N ALA A 70 8.84 1.37 29.70
CA ALA A 70 9.41 2.71 29.63
C ALA A 70 9.78 3.23 31.01
N LEU A 71 8.89 3.11 32.01
CA LEU A 71 9.18 3.51 33.40
C LEU A 71 10.45 2.83 33.96
N ARG A 72 10.67 1.55 33.63
CA ARG A 72 11.83 0.79 34.11
C ARG A 72 13.13 1.12 33.39
N THR A 73 13.09 1.31 32.07
CA THR A 73 14.30 1.47 31.23
C THR A 73 14.65 2.94 30.99
N GLY A 74 13.66 3.83 31.11
CA GLY A 74 13.74 5.21 30.64
C GLY A 74 13.84 5.34 29.12
N GLU A 75 13.47 4.30 28.36
CA GLU A 75 13.32 4.37 26.91
C GLU A 75 12.12 5.26 26.54
N THR A 76 12.15 5.84 25.34
CA THR A 76 11.01 6.58 24.79
C THR A 76 9.79 5.67 24.72
N TYR A 77 8.70 6.10 25.35
CA TYR A 77 7.39 5.50 25.20
C TYR A 77 6.75 6.00 23.91
N GLN A 78 6.26 5.08 23.08
CA GLN A 78 5.47 5.41 21.90
C GLN A 78 4.52 4.26 21.56
N VAL A 79 3.24 4.57 21.45
CA VAL A 79 2.19 3.60 21.08
C VAL A 79 0.97 4.32 20.52
N GLU A 80 0.34 3.69 19.54
CA GLU A 80 -0.96 4.11 19.01
C GLU A 80 -2.05 3.28 19.68
N PHE A 81 -3.10 3.94 20.16
CA PHE A 81 -4.20 3.28 20.86
C PHE A 81 -5.46 4.11 20.75
N ARG A 82 -6.60 3.47 21.00
CA ARG A 82 -7.89 4.13 20.96
C ARG A 82 -8.22 4.74 22.32
N LEU A 83 -8.57 6.03 22.31
CA LEU A 83 -9.11 6.74 23.46
C LEU A 83 -10.61 6.99 23.28
N LYS A 84 -11.36 6.75 24.35
CA LYS A 84 -12.77 7.07 24.45
C LYS A 84 -12.94 8.57 24.59
N ARG A 85 -13.66 9.17 23.66
CA ARG A 85 -13.97 10.59 23.65
C ARG A 85 -15.13 10.85 24.61
N ALA A 86 -14.92 11.75 25.58
CA ALA A 86 -15.94 12.09 26.57
C ALA A 86 -17.21 12.76 25.98
N ALA A 87 -17.13 13.34 24.79
CA ALA A 87 -18.23 14.08 24.17
C ALA A 87 -19.30 13.18 23.53
N ASP A 88 -18.91 12.04 22.95
CA ASP A 88 -19.78 11.18 22.14
C ASP A 88 -19.56 9.69 22.41
N GLU A 89 -18.74 9.34 23.40
CA GLU A 89 -18.36 7.97 23.79
C GLU A 89 -17.69 7.14 22.69
N SER A 90 -17.38 7.74 21.54
CA SER A 90 -16.69 7.07 20.45
C SER A 90 -15.21 6.88 20.77
N TYR A 91 -14.60 5.87 20.15
CA TYR A 91 -13.16 5.64 20.22
C TYR A 91 -12.46 6.28 19.03
N ARG A 92 -11.45 7.10 19.30
CA ARG A 92 -10.57 7.68 18.28
C ARG A 92 -9.15 7.22 18.47
N TRP A 93 -8.40 7.09 17.38
CA TRP A 93 -6.98 6.76 17.45
C TRP A 93 -6.16 7.94 17.97
N HIS A 94 -5.29 7.67 18.93
CA HIS A 94 -4.31 8.61 19.44
C HIS A 94 -2.91 8.02 19.41
N LEU A 95 -1.93 8.89 19.13
CA LEU A 95 -0.52 8.61 19.34
C LEU A 95 -0.12 9.12 20.73
N GLY A 96 0.15 8.19 21.65
CA GLY A 96 0.79 8.50 22.92
C GLY A 96 2.30 8.42 22.78
N ARG A 97 3.00 9.48 23.16
CA ARG A 97 4.47 9.52 23.20
C ARG A 97 4.93 10.14 24.50
N ALA A 98 5.94 9.57 25.15
CA ALA A 98 6.56 10.16 26.32
C ALA A 98 8.07 9.96 26.37
N LEU A 99 8.76 10.97 26.87
CA LEU A 99 10.22 11.04 26.98
C LEU A 99 10.62 11.24 28.43
N ALA A 100 11.66 10.53 28.87
CA ALA A 100 12.25 10.71 30.19
C ALA A 100 13.17 11.93 30.20
N LEU A 101 12.85 12.92 31.02
CA LEU A 101 13.74 14.00 31.40
C LEU A 101 14.71 13.50 32.47
N ARG A 102 16.01 13.68 32.25
CA ARG A 102 17.06 13.17 33.14
C ARG A 102 17.87 14.28 33.79
N ASP A 103 18.42 14.02 34.97
CA ASP A 103 19.41 14.87 35.63
C ASP A 103 20.83 14.69 35.04
N GLN A 104 21.82 15.37 35.63
CA GLN A 104 23.21 15.32 35.18
C GLN A 104 23.84 13.94 35.44
N GLU A 105 23.32 13.20 36.40
CA GLU A 105 23.70 11.85 36.80
C GLU A 105 22.98 10.77 35.99
N GLY A 106 22.09 11.14 35.07
CA GLY A 106 21.35 10.24 34.17
C GLY A 106 20.09 9.62 34.77
N GLN A 107 19.72 9.99 36.00
CA GLN A 107 18.51 9.52 36.68
C GLN A 107 17.29 10.24 36.11
N ILE A 108 16.15 9.53 36.06
CA ILE A 108 14.90 10.07 35.54
C ILE A 108 14.31 11.04 36.57
N LEU A 109 14.15 12.30 36.18
CA LEU A 109 13.49 13.34 36.97
C LEU A 109 11.97 13.32 36.76
N LYS A 110 11.55 13.31 35.49
CA LYS A 110 10.15 13.42 35.07
C LYS A 110 9.92 12.77 33.73
N TRP A 111 8.67 12.46 33.42
CA TRP A 111 8.23 12.08 32.08
C TRP A 111 7.45 13.22 31.46
N LEU A 112 7.76 13.55 30.20
CA LEU A 112 7.03 14.54 29.41
C LEU A 112 6.34 13.80 28.28
N GLY A 113 5.02 13.92 28.20
CA GLY A 113 4.24 13.16 27.22
C GLY A 113 3.22 13.99 26.46
N THR A 114 2.87 13.48 25.29
CA THR A 114 1.81 14.00 24.45
C THR A 114 0.83 12.89 24.06
N ASN A 115 -0.41 13.30 23.85
CA ASN A 115 -1.48 12.51 23.27
C ASN A 115 -2.05 13.29 22.08
N THR A 116 -1.64 12.89 20.88
CA THR A 116 -2.07 13.48 19.61
C THR A 116 -3.22 12.67 19.05
N ASP A 117 -4.34 13.31 18.68
CA ASP A 117 -5.41 12.67 17.92
C ASP A 117 -4.93 12.40 16.49
N ILE A 118 -4.98 11.16 16.04
CA ILE A 118 -4.50 10.71 14.72
C ILE A 118 -5.61 10.03 13.92
N GLU A 119 -6.88 10.21 14.30
CA GLU A 119 -8.02 9.58 13.64
C GLU A 119 -8.07 9.94 12.15
N GLU A 120 -7.94 11.22 11.81
CA GLU A 120 -7.96 11.65 10.40
C GLU A 120 -6.81 11.00 9.60
N GLN A 121 -5.62 10.87 10.19
CA GLN A 121 -4.49 10.21 9.55
C GLN A 121 -4.79 8.72 9.31
N LYS A 122 -5.36 8.02 10.30
CA LYS A 122 -5.74 6.60 10.17
C LYS A 122 -6.81 6.39 9.11
N GLN A 123 -7.82 7.26 9.04
CA GLN A 123 -8.85 7.19 8.01
C GLN A 123 -8.28 7.43 6.61
N LEU A 124 -7.32 8.36 6.48
CA LEU A 124 -6.59 8.57 5.22
C LEU A 124 -5.76 7.34 4.84
N GLU A 125 -5.02 6.73 5.77
CA GLU A 125 -4.24 5.51 5.52
C GLU A 125 -5.14 4.36 5.04
N VAL A 126 -6.28 4.14 5.71
CA VAL A 126 -7.28 3.12 5.31
C VAL A 126 -7.88 3.43 3.94
N THR A 127 -8.21 4.70 3.68
CA THR A 127 -8.76 5.12 2.39
C THR A 127 -7.76 4.92 1.26
N LEU A 128 -6.50 5.29 1.47
CA LEU A 128 -5.42 5.08 0.51
C LEU A 128 -5.17 3.59 0.26
N ALA A 129 -5.15 2.77 1.32
CA ALA A 129 -5.02 1.33 1.19
C ALA A 129 -6.19 0.73 0.39
N ARG A 130 -7.42 1.18 0.65
CA ARG A 130 -8.61 0.78 -0.13
C ARG A 130 -8.49 1.18 -1.60
N ILE A 131 -8.15 2.43 -1.89
CA ILE A 131 -7.97 2.93 -3.26
C ILE A 131 -6.86 2.16 -3.98
N ASN A 132 -5.74 1.90 -3.31
CA ASN A 132 -4.64 1.11 -3.89
C ASN A 132 -5.09 -0.32 -4.18
N ARG A 133 -5.81 -0.96 -3.27
CA ARG A 133 -6.36 -2.31 -3.47
C ARG A 133 -7.39 -2.35 -4.60
N GLU A 134 -8.29 -1.37 -4.66
CA GLU A 134 -9.24 -1.22 -5.77
C GLU A 134 -8.53 -0.99 -7.10
N ARG A 135 -7.45 -0.20 -7.10
CA ARG A 135 -6.61 0.01 -8.29
C ARG A 135 -5.90 -1.28 -8.71
N GLU A 136 -5.35 -2.04 -7.77
CA GLU A 136 -4.75 -3.36 -8.03
C GLU A 136 -5.79 -4.31 -8.62
N LEU A 137 -6.98 -4.39 -8.03
CA LEU A 137 -8.08 -5.21 -8.53
C LEU A 137 -8.58 -4.76 -9.92
N MET A 138 -8.67 -3.45 -10.20
CA MET A 138 -9.01 -2.95 -11.54
C MET A 138 -7.94 -3.28 -12.57
N LEU A 139 -6.65 -3.22 -12.20
CA LEU A 139 -5.56 -3.66 -13.05
C LEU A 139 -5.62 -5.19 -13.30
N GLU A 140 -6.11 -5.95 -12.31
CA GLU A 140 -6.34 -7.39 -12.44
C GLU A 140 -7.56 -7.72 -13.31
N GLU A 141 -8.69 -7.01 -13.16
CA GLU A 141 -9.92 -7.22 -13.95
C GLU A 141 -9.78 -6.81 -15.43
N VAL A 142 -8.89 -5.86 -15.76
CA VAL A 142 -8.71 -5.40 -17.15
C VAL A 142 -7.62 -6.16 -17.92
N SER A 143 -6.95 -7.16 -17.34
CA SER A 143 -5.69 -7.68 -17.89
C SER A 143 -5.76 -8.64 -19.11
N THR A 144 -6.86 -8.69 -19.89
CA THR A 144 -6.83 -9.27 -21.26
C THR A 144 -7.84 -8.62 -22.23
N PRO A 145 -7.73 -7.31 -22.50
CA PRO A 145 -8.62 -6.67 -23.46
C PRO A 145 -8.18 -7.09 -24.87
N VAL A 146 -9.00 -7.90 -25.54
CA VAL A 146 -8.81 -8.15 -26.98
C VAL A 146 -9.31 -6.91 -27.72
N VAL A 147 -8.38 -6.13 -28.27
CA VAL A 147 -8.70 -4.84 -28.89
C VAL A 147 -8.60 -4.92 -30.42
N PRO A 148 -9.59 -4.45 -31.19
CA PRO A 148 -9.46 -4.34 -32.63
C PRO A 148 -8.48 -3.23 -32.99
N VAL A 149 -7.43 -3.55 -33.74
CA VAL A 149 -6.39 -2.60 -34.16
C VAL A 149 -6.47 -2.25 -35.64
N TRP A 150 -7.13 -3.09 -36.45
CA TRP A 150 -7.39 -2.84 -37.87
C TRP A 150 -8.53 -3.73 -38.38
N ARG A 151 -8.99 -3.51 -39.62
CA ARG A 151 -10.00 -4.36 -40.27
C ARG A 151 -9.54 -5.82 -40.30
N GLY A 152 -10.25 -6.65 -39.53
CA GLY A 152 -9.96 -8.09 -39.39
C GLY A 152 -8.71 -8.42 -38.55
N VAL A 153 -8.18 -7.47 -37.76
CA VAL A 153 -6.98 -7.68 -36.94
C VAL A 153 -7.26 -7.27 -35.49
N LEU A 154 -7.04 -8.21 -34.57
CA LEU A 154 -7.13 -8.00 -33.13
C LEU A 154 -5.73 -7.92 -32.53
N ALA A 155 -5.60 -7.27 -31.38
CA ALA A 155 -4.43 -7.32 -30.53
C ALA A 155 -4.81 -7.76 -29.12
N LEU A 156 -3.99 -8.64 -28.56
CA LEU A 156 -4.08 -9.17 -27.21
C LEU A 156 -2.80 -8.77 -26.47
N PRO A 157 -2.80 -7.65 -25.73
CA PRO A 157 -1.67 -7.27 -24.91
C PRO A 157 -1.62 -8.11 -23.64
N ILE A 158 -0.46 -8.71 -23.36
CA ILE A 158 -0.19 -9.46 -22.14
C ILE A 158 0.88 -8.70 -21.34
N ILE A 159 0.48 -8.20 -20.17
CA ILE A 159 1.34 -7.45 -19.26
C ILE A 159 1.41 -8.20 -17.92
N GLY A 160 2.60 -8.28 -17.33
CA GLY A 160 2.80 -8.86 -16.00
C GLY A 160 3.20 -10.35 -16.01
N SER A 161 2.80 -11.08 -14.98
CA SER A 161 3.08 -12.52 -14.85
C SER A 161 2.15 -13.34 -15.76
N LEU A 162 2.75 -14.20 -16.59
CA LEU A 162 2.05 -15.17 -17.43
C LEU A 162 1.65 -16.41 -16.61
N ASP A 163 0.77 -16.25 -15.62
CA ASP A 163 0.22 -17.38 -14.88
C ASP A 163 -0.79 -18.19 -15.72
N THR A 164 -1.12 -19.40 -15.27
CA THR A 164 -1.99 -20.33 -16.01
C THR A 164 -3.42 -19.82 -16.15
N GLU A 165 -3.97 -19.20 -15.11
CA GLU A 165 -5.35 -18.73 -15.08
C GLU A 165 -5.55 -17.52 -16.03
N ARG A 166 -4.59 -16.59 -16.00
CA ARG A 166 -4.55 -15.43 -16.90
C ARG A 166 -4.42 -15.86 -18.36
N MET A 167 -3.58 -16.85 -18.66
CA MET A 167 -3.42 -17.36 -20.01
C MET A 167 -4.65 -18.12 -20.53
N GLN A 168 -5.36 -18.82 -19.64
CA GLN A 168 -6.62 -19.46 -19.99
C GLN A 168 -7.67 -18.41 -20.35
N ARG A 169 -7.86 -17.39 -19.51
CA ARG A 169 -8.75 -16.26 -19.80
C ARG A 169 -8.38 -15.54 -21.10
N ALA A 170 -7.09 -15.31 -21.33
CA ALA A 170 -6.59 -14.72 -22.57
C ALA A 170 -7.01 -15.50 -23.81
N THR A 171 -6.93 -16.82 -23.71
CA THR A 171 -7.30 -17.74 -24.79
C THR A 171 -8.79 -17.72 -25.05
N GLU A 172 -9.60 -17.82 -24.00
CA GLU A 172 -11.07 -17.78 -24.12
C GLU A 172 -11.54 -16.45 -24.72
N ALA A 173 -11.00 -15.32 -24.24
CA ALA A 173 -11.33 -14.00 -24.75
C ALA A 173 -10.92 -13.83 -26.23
N ALA A 174 -9.70 -14.22 -26.59
CA ALA A 174 -9.19 -14.08 -27.96
C ALA A 174 -9.97 -14.96 -28.95
N LEU A 175 -10.23 -16.22 -28.59
CA LEU A 175 -11.02 -17.13 -29.42
C LEU A 175 -12.46 -16.62 -29.58
N GLY A 176 -13.10 -16.22 -28.48
CA GLY A 176 -14.46 -15.69 -28.51
C GLY A 176 -14.57 -14.47 -29.42
N GLU A 177 -13.61 -13.54 -29.31
CA GLU A 177 -13.61 -12.32 -30.12
C GLU A 177 -13.27 -12.59 -31.60
N VAL A 178 -12.33 -13.49 -31.90
CA VAL A 178 -12.03 -13.93 -33.27
C VAL A 178 -13.27 -14.55 -33.92
N MET A 179 -13.94 -15.48 -33.23
CA MET A 179 -15.13 -16.14 -33.74
C MET A 179 -16.30 -15.18 -33.92
N ARG A 180 -16.47 -14.22 -32.99
CA ARG A 180 -17.53 -13.21 -33.05
C ARG A 180 -17.34 -12.20 -34.18
N THR A 181 -16.09 -11.81 -34.48
CA THR A 181 -15.77 -10.74 -35.45
C THR A 181 -15.32 -11.26 -36.80
N GLY A 182 -14.97 -12.54 -36.92
CA GLY A 182 -14.33 -13.09 -38.12
C GLY A 182 -12.92 -12.53 -38.35
N ALA A 183 -12.21 -12.15 -37.29
CA ALA A 183 -10.86 -11.61 -37.41
C ALA A 183 -9.91 -12.66 -38.02
N ARG A 184 -9.17 -12.26 -39.05
CA ARG A 184 -8.21 -13.13 -39.74
C ARG A 184 -6.86 -13.20 -39.03
N ALA A 185 -6.58 -12.29 -38.10
CA ALA A 185 -5.31 -12.26 -37.38
C ALA A 185 -5.46 -11.72 -35.96
N CYS A 186 -4.63 -12.24 -35.05
CA CYS A 186 -4.50 -11.78 -33.67
C CYS A 186 -3.01 -11.56 -33.34
N ILE A 187 -2.67 -10.33 -32.93
CA ILE A 187 -1.33 -9.95 -32.48
C ILE A 187 -1.26 -10.11 -30.96
N ILE A 188 -0.42 -11.02 -30.47
CA ILE A 188 -0.19 -11.27 -29.04
C ILE A 188 1.03 -10.48 -28.60
N ASP A 189 0.84 -9.37 -27.89
CA ASP A 189 1.94 -8.51 -27.48
C ASP A 189 2.43 -8.85 -26.08
N ILE A 190 3.66 -9.36 -25.97
CA ILE A 190 4.29 -9.78 -24.72
C ILE A 190 5.39 -8.83 -24.24
N THR A 191 5.42 -7.58 -24.75
CA THR A 191 6.47 -6.58 -24.48
C THR A 191 6.67 -6.28 -22.97
N GLY A 192 5.68 -6.56 -22.12
CA GLY A 192 5.75 -6.40 -20.66
C GLY A 192 5.60 -7.70 -19.86
N ALA A 193 5.60 -8.86 -20.53
CA ALA A 193 5.35 -10.14 -19.89
C ALA A 193 6.66 -10.80 -19.43
N ARG A 194 6.66 -11.34 -18.21
CA ARG A 194 7.79 -12.15 -17.72
C ARG A 194 7.53 -13.62 -18.03
N LEU A 195 8.24 -14.17 -19.01
CA LEU A 195 8.32 -15.61 -19.24
C LEU A 195 9.32 -16.20 -18.24
N VAL A 196 8.80 -16.62 -17.08
CA VAL A 196 9.64 -17.05 -15.94
C VAL A 196 9.81 -18.56 -15.89
N ASP A 197 8.89 -19.32 -16.49
CA ASP A 197 8.85 -20.78 -16.40
C ASP A 197 8.37 -21.47 -17.69
N THR A 198 8.54 -22.80 -17.72
CA THR A 198 8.11 -23.68 -18.82
C THR A 198 6.60 -23.66 -19.05
N GLN A 199 5.81 -23.39 -18.00
CA GLN A 199 4.35 -23.44 -18.06
C GLN A 199 3.78 -22.24 -18.84
N ALA A 200 4.32 -21.04 -18.61
CA ALA A 200 3.98 -19.82 -19.33
C ALA A 200 4.23 -19.99 -20.85
N VAL A 201 5.35 -20.60 -21.20
CA VAL A 201 5.71 -20.93 -22.59
C VAL A 201 4.70 -21.91 -23.19
N ALA A 202 4.41 -23.01 -22.52
CA ALA A 202 3.46 -24.01 -23.00
C ALA A 202 2.06 -23.42 -23.21
N ASN A 203 1.62 -22.53 -22.32
CA ASN A 203 0.33 -21.87 -22.43
C ASN A 203 0.29 -20.87 -23.60
N LEU A 204 1.39 -20.15 -23.88
CA LEU A 204 1.49 -19.30 -25.07
C LEU A 204 1.41 -20.12 -26.36
N THR A 205 2.07 -21.27 -26.41
CA THR A 205 1.99 -22.17 -27.56
C THR A 205 0.57 -22.71 -27.77
N LYS A 206 -0.14 -23.06 -26.70
CA LYS A 206 -1.56 -23.48 -26.77
C LYS A 206 -2.45 -22.38 -27.33
N LEU A 207 -2.29 -21.14 -26.88
CA LEU A 207 -3.01 -19.97 -27.40
C LEU A 207 -2.78 -19.79 -28.91
N VAL A 208 -1.51 -19.80 -29.34
CA VAL A 208 -1.13 -19.69 -30.76
C VAL A 208 -1.74 -20.83 -31.58
N GLY A 209 -1.72 -22.06 -31.07
CA GLY A 209 -2.33 -23.22 -31.72
C GLY A 209 -3.86 -23.09 -31.84
N ALA A 210 -4.53 -22.65 -30.77
CA ALA A 210 -5.98 -22.50 -30.76
C ALA A 210 -6.45 -21.43 -31.77
N LEU A 211 -5.76 -20.29 -31.85
CA LEU A 211 -6.05 -19.25 -32.84
C LEU A 211 -5.93 -19.77 -34.29
N LYS A 212 -4.90 -20.57 -34.58
CA LYS A 212 -4.74 -21.20 -35.90
C LYS A 212 -5.86 -22.17 -36.22
N LEU A 213 -6.33 -22.95 -35.23
CA LEU A 213 -7.42 -23.91 -35.42
C LEU A 213 -8.73 -23.22 -35.83
N VAL A 214 -8.98 -22.02 -35.31
CA VAL A 214 -10.14 -21.19 -35.72
C VAL A 214 -9.89 -20.36 -36.98
N GLY A 215 -8.77 -20.58 -37.68
CA GLY A 215 -8.44 -19.93 -38.94
C GLY A 215 -7.85 -18.52 -38.83
N ALA A 216 -7.45 -18.09 -37.63
CA ALA A 216 -6.79 -16.81 -37.42
C ALA A 216 -5.27 -16.95 -37.39
N GLU A 217 -4.57 -16.06 -38.09
CA GLU A 217 -3.12 -15.93 -38.03
C GLU A 217 -2.70 -15.38 -36.65
N ALA A 218 -1.86 -16.12 -35.93
CA ALA A 218 -1.31 -15.69 -34.66
C ALA A 218 0.10 -15.10 -34.85
N ILE A 219 0.30 -13.86 -34.39
CA ILE A 219 1.59 -13.15 -34.45
C ILE A 219 2.00 -12.75 -33.04
N VAL A 220 3.22 -13.08 -32.62
CA VAL A 220 3.74 -12.70 -31.28
C VAL A 220 4.69 -11.50 -31.39
N THR A 221 4.53 -10.49 -30.53
CA THR A 221 5.42 -9.31 -30.49
C THR A 221 6.04 -9.09 -29.12
N GLY A 222 7.15 -8.35 -29.06
CA GLY A 222 7.77 -8.01 -27.78
C GLY A 222 8.63 -9.11 -27.15
N VAL A 223 9.03 -10.12 -27.93
CA VAL A 223 9.88 -11.22 -27.45
C VAL A 223 11.26 -10.67 -27.05
N THR A 224 11.61 -10.77 -25.77
CA THR A 224 12.93 -10.38 -25.27
C THR A 224 14.00 -11.44 -25.56
N ALA A 225 15.28 -11.09 -25.53
CA ALA A 225 16.38 -12.04 -25.73
C ALA A 225 16.42 -13.17 -24.67
N GLN A 226 15.90 -12.92 -23.47
CA GLN A 226 15.77 -13.94 -22.43
C GLN A 226 14.60 -14.88 -22.72
N ALA A 227 13.45 -14.33 -23.15
CA ALA A 227 12.30 -15.12 -23.58
C ALA A 227 12.66 -16.02 -24.76
N ALA A 228 13.34 -15.48 -25.78
CA ALA A 228 13.78 -16.26 -26.94
C ALA A 228 14.69 -17.44 -26.55
N ARG A 229 15.68 -17.22 -25.67
CA ARG A 229 16.56 -18.28 -25.16
C ARG A 229 15.78 -19.35 -24.39
N SER A 230 14.82 -18.92 -23.57
CA SER A 230 13.98 -19.85 -22.78
C SER A 230 13.10 -20.70 -23.69
N LEU A 231 12.47 -20.08 -24.69
CA LEU A 231 11.64 -20.77 -25.68
C LEU A 231 12.45 -21.82 -26.46
N VAL A 232 13.68 -21.49 -26.87
CA VAL A 232 14.58 -22.42 -27.59
C VAL A 232 15.04 -23.58 -26.70
N SER A 233 15.41 -23.29 -25.44
CA SER A 233 15.88 -24.32 -24.50
C SER A 233 14.82 -25.38 -24.17
N LEU A 234 13.53 -25.03 -24.30
CA LEU A 234 12.42 -25.91 -23.99
C LEU A 234 11.96 -26.77 -25.18
N GLY A 235 12.59 -26.63 -26.35
CA GLY A 235 12.29 -27.44 -27.53
C GLY A 235 10.88 -27.22 -28.10
N VAL A 236 10.30 -26.04 -27.87
CA VAL A 236 8.99 -25.69 -28.44
C VAL A 236 9.09 -25.61 -29.96
N ASP A 237 8.14 -26.23 -30.66
CA ASP A 237 8.07 -26.15 -32.11
C ASP A 237 7.62 -24.75 -32.54
N PHE A 238 8.50 -24.07 -33.29
CA PHE A 238 8.26 -22.73 -33.81
C PHE A 238 7.65 -22.73 -35.21
N THR A 239 7.45 -23.90 -35.83
CA THR A 239 6.96 -23.98 -37.21
C THR A 239 5.57 -23.33 -37.30
N GLY A 240 5.55 -22.14 -37.90
CA GLY A 240 4.36 -21.33 -38.11
C GLY A 240 4.05 -20.29 -37.02
N MET A 241 4.92 -20.02 -36.05
CA MET A 241 4.76 -18.85 -35.16
C MET A 241 5.48 -17.65 -35.77
N ARG A 242 4.72 -16.67 -36.28
CA ARG A 242 5.33 -15.43 -36.79
C ARG A 242 5.60 -14.48 -35.65
N THR A 243 6.78 -13.84 -35.66
CA THR A 243 7.18 -12.88 -34.63
C THR A 243 7.64 -11.57 -35.23
N HIS A 244 7.32 -10.45 -34.58
CA HIS A 244 7.87 -9.13 -34.89
C HIS A 244 8.43 -8.47 -33.62
N ARG A 245 9.30 -7.46 -33.78
CA ARG A 245 9.89 -6.76 -32.63
C ARG A 245 8.86 -5.93 -31.88
N THR A 246 7.91 -5.33 -32.61
CA THR A 246 6.88 -4.44 -32.05
C THR A 246 5.51 -4.70 -32.67
N LEU A 247 4.45 -4.33 -31.95
CA LEU A 247 3.07 -4.39 -32.46
C LEU A 247 2.90 -3.59 -33.76
N ALA A 248 3.54 -2.42 -33.86
CA ALA A 248 3.49 -1.57 -35.05
C ALA A 248 4.05 -2.28 -36.30
N GLU A 249 5.17 -3.01 -36.16
CA GLU A 249 5.76 -3.79 -37.25
C GLU A 249 4.87 -4.96 -37.69
N ALA A 250 4.26 -5.67 -36.73
CA ALA A 250 3.31 -6.75 -37.01
C ALA A 250 2.06 -6.23 -37.73
N LEU A 251 1.51 -5.11 -37.27
CA LEU A 251 0.35 -4.50 -37.91
C LEU A 251 0.68 -4.06 -39.34
N ALA A 252 1.83 -3.42 -39.55
CA ALA A 252 2.28 -3.00 -40.87
C ALA A 252 2.46 -4.18 -41.84
N SER A 253 2.92 -5.35 -41.37
CA SER A 253 3.06 -6.55 -42.22
C SER A 253 1.70 -7.12 -42.63
N LEU A 254 0.72 -7.12 -41.73
CA LEU A 254 -0.65 -7.56 -42.00
C LEU A 254 -1.43 -6.63 -42.93
N ILE A 255 -1.17 -5.33 -42.90
CA ILE A 255 -1.79 -4.36 -43.81
C ILE A 255 -1.24 -4.55 -45.23
N LYS A 256 0.07 -4.79 -45.37
CA LYS A 256 0.71 -5.00 -46.68
C LYS A 256 0.24 -6.28 -47.38
N SER A 257 -0.11 -7.32 -46.61
CA SER A 257 -0.60 -8.59 -47.17
C SER A 257 -2.08 -8.59 -47.57
N SER A 258 -2.83 -7.51 -47.29
CA SER A 258 -4.26 -7.37 -47.66
C SER A 258 -4.50 -6.56 -48.93
N LYS A 259 -3.44 -6.21 -49.65
CA LYS A 259 -3.50 -5.65 -51.00
C LYS A 259 -3.24 -6.76 -52.01
#